data_AF-A0A128EKK3-F1
#
_entry.id   AF-A0A128EKK3-F1
#
_cell.length_a   1.000
_cell.length_b   1.000
_cell.length_c   1.000
_cell.angle_alpha   90.00
_cell.angle_beta   90.00
_cell.angle_gamma   90.00
#
_symmetry.space_group_name_H-M   'P 1'
#
loop_
_entity.id
_entity.type
_entity.pdbx_description
1 polymer ?
#
loop_
_entity_poly.entity_id
_entity_poly.type
_entity_poly.pdbx_seq_one_letter_code
_entity_poly.pdbx_strand_id
1 'polypeptide(L)'
;MEGCFEKNTKFERLVDGEISTFPSENLTTIKLKASKNIKEFLLRRKLFPEQKIIEDAKGGWLIFETKVGFLNDIKGVIRYWMPEIFVLEPLWLKDEFLNELQIYLEKERKCCYTC
;
A
#
# COMPACT_ATOMS: atom_id res chain seq x y z
N MET A 1 -23.19 -20.71 -31.48
CA MET A 1 -23.53 -19.30 -31.17
C MET A 1 -22.53 -18.83 -30.15
N GLU A 2 -21.51 -18.12 -30.62
CA GLU A 2 -20.50 -17.51 -29.74
C GLU A 2 -21.17 -16.34 -29.01
N GLY A 3 -21.14 -16.37 -27.68
CA GLY A 3 -21.65 -15.26 -26.89
C GLY A 3 -20.72 -14.06 -27.03
N CYS A 4 -21.23 -12.95 -27.55
CA CYS A 4 -20.49 -11.70 -27.59
C CYS A 4 -20.29 -11.20 -26.14
N PHE A 5 -19.05 -10.87 -25.78
CA PHE A 5 -18.74 -10.18 -24.52
C PHE A 5 -19.27 -8.74 -24.61
N GLU A 6 -20.42 -8.49 -23.99
CA GLU A 6 -20.94 -7.14 -23.85
C GLU A 6 -20.15 -6.39 -22.77
N LYS A 7 -19.45 -5.33 -23.18
CA LYS A 7 -18.69 -4.50 -22.26
C LYS A 7 -19.64 -3.81 -21.28
N ASN A 8 -19.30 -3.90 -20.00
CA ASN A 8 -20.02 -3.18 -18.97
C ASN A 8 -19.41 -1.78 -18.78
N THR A 9 -20.16 -0.76 -19.21
CA THR A 9 -19.76 0.66 -19.18
C THR A 9 -19.46 1.21 -17.79
N LYS A 10 -19.86 0.50 -16.72
CA LYS A 10 -19.50 0.82 -15.33
C LYS A 10 -18.03 0.57 -15.04
N PHE A 11 -17.46 -0.49 -15.61
CA PHE A 11 -16.06 -0.88 -15.39
C PHE A 11 -15.07 -0.08 -16.23
N GLU A 12 -15.49 0.44 -17.38
CA GLU A 12 -14.64 1.28 -18.23
C GLU A 12 -14.12 2.52 -17.47
N ARG A 13 -15.00 3.16 -16.68
CA ARG A 13 -14.64 4.34 -15.88
C ARG A 13 -13.66 4.04 -14.74
N LEU A 14 -13.65 2.81 -14.23
CA LEU A 14 -12.74 2.39 -13.16
C LEU A 14 -11.32 2.11 -13.70
N VAL A 15 -11.19 1.82 -14.99
CA VAL A 15 -9.91 1.46 -15.62
C VAL A 15 -9.16 2.70 -16.15
N ASP A 16 -9.87 3.73 -16.59
CA ASP A 16 -9.28 4.89 -17.27
C ASP A 16 -8.54 5.88 -16.34
N GLY A 17 -8.67 5.75 -15.01
CA GLY A 17 -8.30 6.83 -14.08
C GLY A 17 -7.12 6.57 -13.13
N GLU A 18 -6.73 5.33 -12.85
CA GLU A 18 -6.00 5.02 -11.62
C GLU A 18 -4.87 4.00 -11.79
N ILE A 19 -3.76 4.19 -11.06
CA ILE A 19 -2.66 3.23 -10.95
C ILE A 19 -3.07 2.14 -9.93
N SER A 20 -4.28 1.61 -10.05
CA SER A 20 -4.76 0.49 -9.24
C SER A 20 -4.78 -0.75 -10.12
N THR A 21 -4.12 -1.81 -9.66
CA THR A 21 -4.10 -3.09 -10.38
C THR A 21 -5.49 -3.74 -10.37
N PHE A 22 -6.26 -3.57 -9.30
CA PHE A 22 -7.64 -4.07 -9.21
C PHE A 22 -8.65 -2.94 -9.04
N PRO A 23 -9.36 -2.56 -10.13
CA PRO A 23 -10.46 -1.60 -10.06
C PRO A 23 -11.56 -2.11 -9.13
N SER A 24 -12.08 -1.24 -8.27
CA SER A 24 -13.15 -1.53 -7.30
C SER A 24 -13.99 -0.30 -7.02
N GLU A 25 -15.27 -0.51 -6.72
CA GLU A 25 -16.15 0.54 -6.20
C GLU A 25 -15.97 0.77 -4.70
N ASN A 26 -15.52 -0.26 -3.97
CA ASN A 26 -15.28 -0.20 -2.55
C ASN A 26 -13.78 0.02 -2.31
N LEU A 27 -13.43 1.25 -2.00
CA LEU A 27 -12.05 1.65 -1.78
C LEU A 27 -11.75 1.74 -0.28
N THR A 28 -10.63 1.16 0.13
CA THR A 28 -10.08 1.33 1.47
C THR A 28 -9.10 2.49 1.46
N THR A 29 -9.34 3.50 2.30
CA THR A 29 -8.39 4.61 2.50
C THR A 29 -7.33 4.21 3.52
N ILE A 30 -6.06 4.43 3.18
CA ILE A 30 -4.91 4.07 3.98
C ILE A 30 -4.04 5.32 4.15
N LYS A 31 -3.72 5.66 5.39
CA LYS A 31 -2.79 6.74 5.73
C LYS A 31 -1.43 6.14 6.07
N LEU A 32 -0.40 6.63 5.39
CA LEU A 32 0.97 6.15 5.48
C LEU A 32 1.89 7.27 5.94
N LYS A 33 2.92 6.89 6.67
CA LYS A 33 4.03 7.74 7.07
C LYS A 33 5.31 7.21 6.45
N ALA A 34 6.01 8.06 5.73
CA ALA A 34 7.23 7.75 5.01
C ALA A 34 8.40 8.58 5.52
N SER A 35 9.56 7.97 5.68
CA SER A 35 10.78 8.66 6.13
C SER A 35 11.32 9.59 5.06
N LYS A 36 12.26 10.45 5.48
CA LYS A 36 13.01 11.33 4.57
C LYS A 36 13.72 10.55 3.45
N ASN A 37 14.17 9.31 3.72
CA ASN A 37 14.94 8.50 2.78
C ASN A 37 14.13 8.14 1.53
N ILE A 38 12.82 7.92 1.69
CA ILE A 38 11.93 7.51 0.59
C ILE A 38 11.03 8.65 0.11
N LYS A 39 10.95 9.76 0.87
CA LYS A 39 10.11 10.93 0.58
C LYS A 39 10.31 11.48 -0.83
N GLU A 40 11.56 11.74 -1.23
CA GLU A 40 11.84 12.31 -2.55
C GLU A 40 11.43 11.36 -3.69
N PHE A 41 11.49 10.05 -3.45
CA PHE A 41 11.04 9.04 -4.40
C PHE A 41 9.51 9.04 -4.53
N LEU A 42 8.78 9.13 -3.41
CA LEU A 42 7.32 9.21 -3.37
C LEU A 42 6.75 10.49 -3.98
N LEU A 43 7.47 11.62 -3.85
CA LEU A 43 7.05 12.89 -4.45
C LEU A 43 7.25 12.89 -5.98
N ARG A 44 8.28 12.20 -6.48
CA ARG A 44 8.58 12.13 -7.92
C ARG A 44 7.76 11.06 -8.65
N ARG A 45 7.44 9.94 -7.99
CA ARG A 45 6.74 8.81 -8.60
C ARG A 45 5.38 8.60 -7.96
N LYS A 46 4.36 8.38 -8.79
CA LYS A 46 3.04 7.91 -8.33
C LYS A 46 3.11 6.41 -8.00
N LEU A 47 3.74 6.06 -6.88
CA LEU A 47 3.86 4.67 -6.44
C LEU A 47 2.56 4.10 -5.87
N PHE A 48 1.73 4.97 -5.32
CA PHE A 48 0.49 4.61 -4.66
C PHE A 48 -0.69 5.09 -5.52
N PRO A 49 -1.75 4.27 -5.70
CA PRO A 49 -2.98 4.72 -6.32
C PRO A 49 -3.62 5.85 -5.51
N GLU A 50 -4.23 6.81 -6.19
CA GLU A 50 -4.85 7.99 -5.56
C GLU A 50 -3.97 8.67 -4.49
N GLN A 51 -2.65 8.69 -4.69
CA GLN A 51 -1.72 9.25 -3.71
C GLN A 51 -2.01 10.73 -3.45
N LYS A 52 -2.33 11.06 -2.20
CA LYS A 52 -2.60 12.43 -1.73
C LYS A 52 -1.69 12.78 -0.58
N ILE A 53 -0.82 13.78 -0.78
CA ILE A 53 0.03 14.28 0.30
C ILE A 53 -0.84 15.05 1.31
N ILE A 54 -0.73 14.68 2.58
CA ILE A 54 -1.45 15.30 3.70
C ILE A 54 -0.54 16.27 4.44
N GLU A 55 0.71 15.86 4.66
CA GLU A 55 1.70 16.67 5.37
C GLU A 55 3.10 16.44 4.80
N ASP A 56 3.80 17.53 4.54
CA ASP A 56 5.21 17.55 4.18
C ASP A 56 5.97 18.38 5.23
N ALA A 57 6.57 17.69 6.22
CA ALA A 57 7.45 18.34 7.17
C ALA A 57 8.77 18.69 6.47
N LYS A 58 9.13 19.99 6.44
CA LYS A 58 10.40 20.49 5.89
C LYS A 58 11.60 19.79 6.56
N GLY A 59 12.12 18.74 5.93
CA GLY A 59 13.27 17.95 6.39
C GLY A 59 12.96 16.64 7.13
N GLY A 60 11.68 16.28 7.31
CA GLY A 60 11.26 15.13 8.11
C GLY A 60 10.44 14.08 7.34
N TRP A 61 9.43 13.57 8.02
CA TRP A 61 8.50 12.57 7.50
C TRP A 61 7.52 13.17 6.47
N LEU A 62 7.03 12.32 5.57
CA LEU A 62 5.94 12.59 4.66
C LEU A 62 4.72 11.80 5.12
N ILE A 63 3.59 12.45 5.32
CA ILE A 63 2.30 11.78 5.57
C ILE A 63 1.46 11.91 4.32
N PHE A 64 0.96 10.78 3.84
CA PHE A 64 0.13 10.73 2.64
C PHE A 64 -0.96 9.68 2.78
N GLU A 65 -2.02 9.85 2.01
CA GLU A 65 -3.12 8.92 1.88
C GLU A 65 -3.10 8.25 0.50
N THR A 66 -3.58 7.02 0.45
CA THR A 66 -3.81 6.24 -0.77
C THR A 66 -5.14 5.52 -0.63
N LYS A 67 -5.76 5.19 -1.76
CA LYS A 67 -6.97 4.38 -1.78
C LYS A 67 -6.77 3.17 -2.67
N VAL A 68 -7.24 2.02 -2.19
CA VAL A 68 -7.12 0.75 -2.92
C VAL A 68 -8.41 -0.05 -2.85
N GLY A 69 -8.76 -0.67 -3.98
CA GLY A 69 -9.84 -1.65 -4.04
C GLY A 69 -9.48 -2.99 -3.40
N PHE A 70 -8.21 -3.38 -3.52
CA PHE A 70 -7.69 -4.63 -3.01
C PHE A 70 -6.43 -4.44 -2.18
N LEU A 71 -6.45 -4.89 -0.93
CA LEU A 71 -5.35 -4.64 0.02
C LEU A 71 -4.02 -5.26 -0.41
N ASN A 72 -4.02 -6.38 -1.13
CA ASN A 72 -2.76 -7.00 -1.53
C ASN A 72 -1.97 -6.15 -2.55
N ASP A 73 -2.64 -5.25 -3.28
CA ASP A 73 -1.95 -4.29 -4.17
C ASP A 73 -0.97 -3.43 -3.40
N ILE A 74 -1.39 -2.99 -2.21
CA ILE A 74 -0.58 -2.08 -1.41
C ILE A 74 0.35 -2.80 -0.46
N LYS A 75 -0.05 -3.99 0.02
CA LYS A 75 0.74 -4.73 1.01
C LYS A 75 2.15 -5.06 0.50
N GLY A 76 2.28 -5.43 -0.78
CA GLY A 76 3.57 -5.69 -1.40
C GLY A 76 4.47 -4.45 -1.44
N VAL A 77 3.91 -3.30 -1.82
CA VAL A 77 4.63 -2.03 -1.88
C VAL A 77 5.07 -1.59 -0.48
N ILE A 78 4.20 -1.71 0.52
CA ILE A 78 4.53 -1.38 1.91
C ILE A 78 5.70 -2.25 2.39
N ARG A 79 5.64 -3.58 2.22
CA ARG A 79 6.73 -4.49 2.61
C ARG A 79 8.07 -4.13 1.98
N TYR A 80 8.06 -3.79 0.69
CA TYR A 80 9.28 -3.40 -0.02
C TYR A 80 9.97 -2.18 0.59
N TRP A 81 9.19 -1.22 1.09
CA TRP A 81 9.70 0.03 1.66
C TRP A 81 9.90 -0.02 3.18
N MET A 82 9.63 -1.14 3.85
CA MET A 82 9.95 -1.27 5.28
C MET A 82 11.47 -1.35 5.47
N PRO A 83 12.05 -0.69 6.50
CA PRO A 83 11.40 -0.01 7.63
C PRO A 83 11.14 1.49 7.42
N GLU A 84 11.23 2.01 6.20
CA GLU A 84 11.12 3.43 5.90
C GLU A 84 9.67 3.92 5.76
N ILE A 85 8.70 3.00 5.68
CA ILE A 85 7.27 3.28 5.57
C ILE A 85 6.48 2.61 6.71
N PHE A 86 5.45 3.29 7.18
CA PHE A 86 4.58 2.82 8.26
C PHE A 86 3.11 3.11 7.97
N VAL A 87 2.24 2.15 8.29
CA VAL A 87 0.79 2.36 8.30
C VAL A 87 0.40 3.14 9.55
N LEU A 88 -0.26 4.29 9.37
CA LEU A 88 -0.89 5.04 10.45
C LEU A 88 -2.35 4.62 10.60
N GLU A 89 -3.07 4.53 9.48
CA GLU A 89 -4.47 4.13 9.43
C GLU A 89 -4.73 3.27 8.18
N PRO A 90 -5.67 2.32 8.24
CA PRO A 90 -6.44 1.94 9.43
C PRO A 90 -5.61 1.09 10.41
N LEU A 91 -5.99 1.14 11.70
CA LEU A 91 -5.23 0.48 12.77
C LEU A 91 -5.15 -1.05 12.59
N TRP A 92 -6.22 -1.69 12.12
CA TRP A 92 -6.22 -3.14 11.87
C TRP A 92 -5.14 -3.55 10.85
N LEU A 93 -4.86 -2.71 9.84
CA LEU A 93 -3.83 -2.99 8.84
C LEU A 93 -2.43 -2.81 9.43
N LYS A 94 -2.26 -1.79 10.27
CA LYS A 94 -1.03 -1.60 11.04
C LYS A 94 -0.75 -2.80 11.94
N ASP A 95 -1.76 -3.27 12.67
CA ASP A 95 -1.64 -4.42 13.57
C ASP A 95 -1.33 -5.71 12.80
N GLU A 96 -1.90 -5.88 11.61
CA GLU A 96 -1.57 -6.98 10.71
C GLU A 96 -0.06 -7.01 10.37
N PHE A 97 0.51 -5.87 9.93
CA PHE A 97 1.95 -5.76 9.65
C PHE A 97 2.82 -6.00 10.88
N LEU A 98 2.43 -5.48 12.05
CA LEU A 98 3.17 -5.69 13.30
C LEU A 98 3.18 -7.16 13.71
N ASN A 99 2.03 -7.83 13.58
CA ASN A 99 1.92 -9.26 13.88
C ASN A 99 2.74 -10.11 12.89
N GLU A 100 2.69 -9.81 11.59
CA GLU A 100 3.53 -10.47 10.58
C GLU A 100 5.03 -10.35 10.92
N LEU A 101 5.49 -9.15 11.27
CA LEU A 101 6.87 -8.90 11.69
C LEU A 101 7.24 -9.64 12.97
N GLN A 102 6.36 -9.63 13.98
CA GLN A 102 6.60 -10.31 15.24
C GLN A 102 6.75 -11.82 15.01
N ILE A 103 5.85 -12.43 14.24
CA ILE A 103 5.91 -13.85 13.87
C ILE A 103 7.22 -14.17 13.15
N TYR A 104 7.64 -13.32 12.21
CA TYR A 104 8.91 -13.49 11.50
C TYR A 104 10.10 -13.48 12.48
N LEU A 105 10.19 -12.46 13.34
CA LEU A 105 11.27 -12.34 14.33
C LEU A 105 11.28 -13.49 15.33
N GLU A 106 10.12 -13.99 15.76
CA GLU A 106 10.02 -15.15 16.64
C GLU A 106 10.53 -16.43 15.98
N LYS A 107 10.20 -16.65 14.70
CA LYS A 107 10.69 -17.81 13.93
C LYS A 107 12.19 -17.73 13.71
N GLU A 108 12.70 -16.56 13.32
CA GLU A 108 14.12 -16.33 13.09
C GLU A 108 14.96 -16.57 14.36
N ARG A 109 14.48 -16.08 15.52
CA ARG A 109 15.13 -16.29 16.82
C ARG A 109 15.09 -17.75 17.29
N LYS A 110 14.06 -18.51 16.90
CA LYS A 110 13.91 -19.94 17.23
C LYS A 110 14.70 -20.85 16.31
N CYS A 111 15.11 -20.37 15.14
CA CYS A 111 16.00 -21.12 14.26
C CYS A 111 17.40 -21.23 14.90
N CYS A 112 17.64 -22.38 15.53
CA CYS A 112 18.97 -22.79 15.94
C CYS A 112 19.75 -23.18 14.66
N TYR A 113 20.65 -22.32 14.20
CA TYR A 113 21.57 -22.63 13.09
C TYR A 113 22.76 -23.50 13.49
N THR A 114 22.78 -24.04 14.71
CA THR A 114 23.83 -24.96 15.16
C THR A 114 23.38 -26.41 14.95
N CYS A 115 23.82 -26.99 13.84
CA CYS A 115 24.06 -28.43 13.70
C CYS A 115 25.41 -28.79 14.31
#